data_AF-A0A2H0S277-F1
#
_entry.id   AF-A0A2H0S277-F1
#
_cell.length_a   1.000
_cell.length_b   1.000
_cell.length_c   1.000
_cell.angle_alpha   90.00
_cell.angle_beta   90.00
_cell.angle_gamma   90.00
#
_symmetry.space_group_name_H-M   'P 1'
#
loop_
_entity.id
_entity.type
_entity.pdbx_description
1 polymer ?
#
loop_
_entity_poly.entity_id
_entity_poly.type
_entity_poly.pdbx_seq_one_letter_code
_entity_poly.pdbx_strand_id
1 'polypeptide(L)'
;MSTLFLQHNIRMVYVSMLYLSTILFFFALDAVLICLLRFYKKFSPVPLVLATVLFGCLAIPIDIFFTWYGVWTFGTERALGIWFFGLPLEEYLFYISVPPFVVLLSQYIQMLCAQKHLAKKSLQ
;
A
#
# COMPACT_ATOMS: atom_id res chain seq x y z
N MET A 1 4.72 -31.71 -28.52
CA MET A 1 5.74 -30.99 -27.72
C MET A 1 5.67 -29.47 -27.87
N SER A 2 5.03 -28.92 -28.92
CA SER A 2 4.92 -27.47 -29.17
C SER A 2 3.82 -26.74 -28.37
N THR A 3 2.68 -27.37 -28.08
CA THR A 3 1.52 -26.69 -27.46
C THR A 3 1.69 -26.41 -25.97
N LEU A 4 2.23 -27.38 -25.20
CA LEU A 4 2.53 -27.21 -23.77
C LEU A 4 3.58 -26.13 -23.51
N PHE A 5 4.63 -26.10 -24.36
CA PHE A 5 5.66 -25.06 -24.29
C PHE A 5 5.08 -23.68 -24.60
N LEU A 6 4.22 -23.58 -25.61
CA LEU A 6 3.54 -22.33 -25.96
C LEU A 6 2.61 -21.85 -24.82
N GLN A 7 1.81 -22.75 -24.25
CA GLN A 7 0.94 -22.44 -23.11
C GLN A 7 1.71 -21.97 -21.88
N HIS A 8 2.84 -22.62 -21.58
CA HIS A 8 3.71 -22.21 -20.47
C HIS A 8 4.28 -20.80 -20.69
N ASN A 9 4.80 -20.50 -21.89
CA ASN A 9 5.34 -19.18 -22.20
C ASN A 9 4.27 -18.08 -22.12
N ILE A 10 3.07 -18.33 -22.68
CA ILE A 10 1.95 -17.38 -22.61
C ILE A 10 1.57 -17.10 -21.15
N ARG A 11 1.47 -18.15 -20.33
CA ARG A 11 1.19 -18.00 -18.89
C ARG A 11 2.24 -17.16 -18.18
N MET A 12 3.53 -17.40 -18.45
CA MET A 12 4.63 -16.65 -17.83
C MET A 12 4.60 -15.16 -18.21
N VAL A 13 4.33 -14.85 -19.49
CA VAL A 13 4.17 -13.48 -19.95
C VAL A 13 2.99 -12.81 -19.25
N TYR A 14 1.83 -13.48 -19.19
CA TYR A 14 0.64 -12.95 -18.54
C TYR A 14 0.86 -12.65 -17.05
N VAL A 15 1.47 -13.58 -16.30
CA VAL A 15 1.80 -13.36 -14.88
C VAL A 15 2.76 -12.19 -14.70
N SER A 16 3.77 -12.08 -15.57
CA SER A 16 4.73 -10.97 -15.53
C SER A 16 4.07 -9.62 -15.79
N MET A 17 3.14 -9.56 -16.75
CA MET A 17 2.36 -8.35 -17.05
C MET A 17 1.44 -7.98 -15.88
N LEU A 18 0.77 -8.97 -15.29
CA LEU A 18 -0.07 -8.75 -14.11
C LEU A 18 0.75 -8.21 -12.94
N TYR A 19 1.92 -8.81 -12.67
CA TYR A 19 2.79 -8.35 -11.60
C TYR A 19 3.29 -6.93 -11.81
N LEU A 20 3.73 -6.60 -13.04
CA LEU A 20 4.10 -5.24 -13.40
C LEU A 20 2.93 -4.27 -13.20
N SER A 21 1.72 -4.67 -13.58
CA SER A 21 0.52 -3.84 -13.39
C SER A 21 0.22 -3.59 -11.92
N THR A 22 0.43 -4.59 -11.04
CA THR A 22 0.28 -4.43 -9.59
C THR A 22 1.30 -3.44 -9.02
N ILE A 23 2.57 -3.54 -9.41
CA ILE A 23 3.61 -2.59 -8.97
C ILE A 23 3.26 -1.16 -9.42
N LEU A 24 2.89 -1.00 -10.70
CA LEU A 24 2.49 0.30 -11.24
C LEU A 24 1.23 0.85 -10.55
N PHE A 25 0.30 -0.02 -10.17
CA PHE A 25 -0.89 0.36 -9.41
C PHE A 25 -0.52 0.96 -8.05
N PHE A 26 0.39 0.34 -7.28
CA PHE A 26 0.83 0.88 -5.99
C PHE A 26 1.49 2.25 -6.15
N PHE A 27 2.38 2.41 -7.13
CA PHE A 27 3.01 3.72 -7.39
C PHE A 27 1.99 4.78 -7.82
N ALA A 28 1.02 4.42 -8.67
CA ALA A 28 -0.05 5.32 -9.07
C ALA A 28 -0.95 5.70 -7.88
N LEU A 29 -1.29 4.73 -7.02
CA LEU A 29 -2.05 4.95 -5.80
C LEU A 29 -1.32 5.93 -4.88
N ASP A 30 -0.05 5.71 -4.60
CA ASP A 30 0.75 6.59 -3.74
C ASP A 30 0.85 8.00 -4.31
N ALA A 31 1.05 8.13 -5.63
CA ALA A 31 1.06 9.43 -6.30
C ALA A 31 -0.28 10.17 -6.15
N VAL A 32 -1.40 9.46 -6.29
CA VAL A 32 -2.75 10.02 -6.10
C VAL A 32 -2.95 10.44 -4.64
N LEU A 33 -2.59 9.59 -3.67
CA LEU A 33 -2.73 9.90 -2.24
C LEU A 33 -1.91 11.14 -1.85
N ILE A 34 -0.66 11.23 -2.30
CA ILE A 34 0.20 12.39 -2.05
C ILE A 34 -0.37 13.65 -2.72
N CYS A 35 -0.91 13.53 -3.94
CA CYS A 35 -1.56 14.63 -4.64
C CYS A 35 -2.77 15.17 -3.85
N LEU A 36 -3.64 14.26 -3.38
CA LEU A 36 -4.80 14.62 -2.55
C LEU A 36 -4.36 15.29 -1.25
N LEU A 37 -3.35 14.77 -0.55
CA LEU A 37 -2.82 15.37 0.67
C LEU A 37 -2.31 16.80 0.45
N ARG A 38 -1.65 17.07 -0.69
CA ARG A 38 -1.17 18.41 -1.06
C ARG A 38 -2.31 19.36 -1.45
N PHE A 39 -3.43 18.84 -1.94
CA PHE A 39 -4.61 19.62 -2.30
C PHE A 39 -5.39 20.08 -1.07
N TYR A 40 -5.66 19.17 -0.12
CA TYR A 40 -6.46 19.47 1.07
C TYR A 40 -5.75 20.37 2.09
N LYS A 41 -4.41 20.32 2.13
CA LYS A 41 -3.61 21.19 2.99
C LYS A 41 -2.26 21.40 2.32
N LYS A 42 -1.60 22.54 2.54
CA LYS A 42 -0.20 22.75 2.18
C LYS A 42 0.69 21.85 3.04
N PHE A 43 0.67 20.55 2.74
CA PHE A 43 1.32 19.51 3.50
C PHE A 43 2.75 19.34 2.98
N SER A 44 3.74 19.55 3.85
CA SER A 44 5.13 19.28 3.51
C SER A 44 5.30 17.77 3.31
N PRO A 45 5.98 17.30 2.25
CA PRO A 45 6.20 15.86 2.06
C PRO A 45 7.14 15.25 3.12
N VAL A 46 7.95 16.07 3.81
CA VAL A 46 9.01 15.59 4.71
C VAL A 46 8.47 14.78 5.89
N PRO A 47 7.46 15.25 6.67
CA PRO A 47 6.92 14.47 7.78
C PRO A 47 6.24 13.17 7.33
N LEU A 48 5.64 13.15 6.14
CA LEU A 48 5.02 11.95 5.59
C LEU A 48 6.07 10.89 5.26
N VAL A 49 7.14 11.28 4.55
CA VAL A 49 8.25 10.36 4.24
C VAL A 49 8.87 9.82 5.52
N LEU A 50 9.10 10.68 6.52
CA LEU A 50 9.65 10.24 7.80
C LEU A 50 8.70 9.26 8.51
N ALA A 51 7.40 9.54 8.55
CA ALA A 51 6.41 8.64 9.12
C ALA A 51 6.37 7.29 8.38
N THR A 52 6.44 7.30 7.06
CA THR A 52 6.49 6.07 6.25
C THR A 52 7.72 5.24 6.56
N VAL A 53 8.90 5.86 6.62
CA VAL A 53 10.15 5.16 6.94
C VAL A 53 10.09 4.58 8.34
N LEU A 54 9.69 5.37 9.34
CA LEU A 54 9.59 4.91 10.73
C LEU A 54 8.58 3.77 10.88
N PHE A 55 7.42 3.87 10.22
CA PHE A 55 6.42 2.82 10.24
C PHE A 55 6.93 1.54 9.58
N GLY A 56 7.51 1.63 8.38
CA GLY A 56 8.09 0.48 7.69
C GLY A 56 9.21 -0.18 8.48
N CYS A 57 10.12 0.61 9.07
CA CYS A 57 11.22 0.10 9.91
C CYS A 57 10.74 -0.64 11.17
N LEU A 58 9.53 -0.36 11.66
CA LEU A 58 8.95 -1.07 12.79
C LEU A 58 8.11 -2.27 12.36
N ALA A 59 7.26 -2.09 11.35
CA ALA A 59 6.30 -3.11 10.94
C ALA A 59 6.94 -4.26 10.14
N ILE A 60 7.81 -3.95 9.17
CA ILE A 60 8.43 -4.98 8.31
C ILE A 60 9.22 -6.02 9.11
N PRO A 61 10.07 -5.66 10.10
CA PRO A 61 10.77 -6.67 10.90
C PRO A 61 9.83 -7.54 11.74
N ILE A 62 8.72 -6.98 12.22
CA ILE A 62 7.69 -7.74 12.94
C ILE A 62 7.05 -8.76 11.99
N ASP A 63 6.75 -8.36 10.75
CA ASP A 63 6.27 -9.25 9.69
C ASP A 63 7.23 -10.36 9.35
N ILE A 64 8.50 -10.03 9.13
CA ILE A 64 9.54 -11.04 8.90
C ILE A 64 9.58 -12.03 10.07
N PHE A 65 9.58 -11.53 11.31
CA PHE A 65 9.64 -12.37 12.51
C PHE A 65 8.44 -13.32 12.58
N PHE A 66 7.22 -12.82 12.50
CA PHE A 66 6.03 -13.67 12.61
C PHE A 66 5.86 -14.63 11.42
N THR A 67 6.32 -14.25 10.23
CA THR A 67 6.38 -15.17 9.10
C THR A 67 7.38 -16.30 9.32
N TRP A 68 8.56 -16.02 9.89
CA TRP A 68 9.54 -17.05 10.21
C TRP A 68 9.04 -18.04 11.28
N TYR A 69 8.26 -17.57 12.24
CA TYR A 69 7.62 -18.43 13.24
C TYR A 69 6.39 -19.19 12.70
N GLY A 70 6.02 -19.00 11.43
CA GLY A 70 4.86 -19.64 10.81
C GLY A 70 3.52 -19.12 11.33
N VAL A 71 3.50 -18.00 12.05
CA VAL A 71 2.26 -17.33 12.49
C VAL A 71 1.57 -16.67 11.31
N TRP A 72 2.36 -16.03 10.45
CA TRP A 72 1.88 -15.45 9.19
C TRP A 72 2.31 -16.31 8.01
N THR A 73 1.36 -16.57 7.13
CA THR A 73 1.59 -17.34 5.91
C THR A 73 1.13 -16.52 4.72
N PHE A 74 2.02 -16.37 3.75
CA PHE A 74 1.72 -15.72 2.48
C PHE A 74 1.58 -16.81 1.42
N GLY A 75 0.43 -16.88 0.77
CA GLY A 75 0.17 -17.90 -0.25
C GLY A 75 1.06 -17.68 -1.47
N THR A 76 1.96 -18.62 -1.75
CA THR A 76 2.84 -18.58 -2.94
C THR A 76 2.06 -18.63 -4.26
N GLU A 77 0.82 -19.11 -4.24
CA GLU A 77 -0.09 -19.04 -5.40
C GLU A 77 -0.73 -17.66 -5.63
N ARG A 78 -0.69 -16.76 -4.64
CA ARG A 78 -1.34 -15.44 -4.67
C ARG A 78 -0.35 -14.27 -4.72
N ALA A 79 0.87 -14.47 -4.23
CA ALA A 79 1.96 -13.52 -4.41
C ALA A 79 2.55 -13.67 -5.82
N LEU A 80 2.64 -12.57 -6.55
CA LEU A 80 2.81 -12.61 -8.00
C LEU A 80 4.27 -12.63 -8.46
N GLY A 81 5.24 -12.56 -7.54
CA GLY A 81 6.64 -12.52 -7.96
C GLY A 81 7.68 -12.63 -6.85
N ILE A 82 8.20 -11.48 -6.42
CA ILE A 82 9.50 -11.36 -5.74
C ILE A 82 9.32 -11.43 -4.22
N TRP A 83 10.19 -12.19 -3.56
CA TRP A 83 10.17 -12.37 -2.11
C TRP A 83 11.48 -11.89 -1.49
N PHE A 84 11.37 -11.16 -0.38
CA PHE A 84 12.48 -10.71 0.45
C PHE A 84 12.21 -11.08 1.90
N PHE A 85 13.16 -11.77 2.52
CA PHE A 85 13.08 -12.19 3.93
C PHE A 85 11.81 -12.96 4.32
N GLY A 86 11.18 -13.66 3.38
CA GLY A 86 9.94 -14.40 3.60
C GLY A 86 8.66 -13.60 3.36
N LEU A 87 8.77 -12.32 3.00
CA LEU A 87 7.64 -11.47 2.64
C LEU A 87 7.62 -11.20 1.13
N PRO A 88 6.44 -11.16 0.49
CA PRO A 88 6.32 -10.75 -0.90
C PRO A 88 6.53 -9.23 -1.03
N LEU A 89 7.08 -8.78 -2.17
CA LEU A 89 7.33 -7.35 -2.44
C LEU A 89 6.08 -6.48 -2.26
N GLU A 90 4.91 -7.05 -2.56
CA GLU A 90 3.60 -6.43 -2.38
C GLU A 90 3.38 -5.93 -0.95
N GLU A 91 3.90 -6.61 0.08
CA GLU A 91 3.77 -6.12 1.46
C GLU A 91 4.65 -4.92 1.76
N TYR A 92 5.84 -4.86 1.16
CA TYR A 92 6.69 -3.68 1.29
C TYR A 92 6.02 -2.46 0.64
N LEU A 93 5.37 -2.66 -0.52
CA LEU A 93 4.59 -1.62 -1.20
C LEU A 93 3.37 -1.21 -0.37
N PHE A 94 2.67 -2.16 0.25
CA PHE A 94 1.58 -1.89 1.18
C PHE A 94 2.02 -1.00 2.34
N TYR A 95 3.16 -1.29 2.97
CA TYR A 95 3.72 -0.47 4.05
C TYR A 95 4.06 0.97 3.62
N ILE A 96 4.34 1.20 2.35
CA ILE A 96 4.57 2.54 1.79
C ILE A 96 3.24 3.29 1.63
N SER A 97 2.18 2.61 1.19
CA SER A 97 0.86 3.20 0.92
C SER A 97 0.01 3.46 2.17
N VAL A 98 0.21 2.72 3.25
CA VAL A 98 -0.58 2.86 4.49
C VAL A 98 -0.45 4.26 5.12
N PRO A 99 0.75 4.82 5.35
CA PRO A 99 0.89 6.14 5.97
C PRO A 99 0.16 7.28 5.24
N PRO A 100 0.33 7.51 3.92
CA PRO A 100 -0.40 8.58 3.24
C PRO A 100 -1.91 8.34 3.27
N PHE A 101 -2.36 7.08 3.17
CA PHE A 101 -3.77 6.74 3.27
C PHE A 101 -4.36 7.08 4.64
N VAL A 102 -3.70 6.69 5.73
CA VAL A 102 -4.17 6.95 7.11
C VAL A 102 -4.20 8.44 7.41
N VAL A 103 -3.19 9.19 6.96
CA VAL A 103 -3.18 10.66 7.12
C VAL A 103 -4.38 11.27 6.38
N LEU A 104 -4.62 10.89 5.12
CA LEU A 104 -5.74 11.41 4.34
C LEU A 104 -7.09 11.07 5.00
N LEU A 105 -7.27 9.82 5.44
CA LEU A 105 -8.46 9.37 6.15
C LEU A 105 -8.69 10.18 7.44
N SER A 106 -7.64 10.39 8.22
CA SER A 106 -7.73 11.18 9.46
C SER A 106 -8.18 12.62 9.20
N GLN A 107 -7.68 13.25 8.12
CA GLN A 107 -8.08 14.60 7.73
C GLN A 107 -9.54 14.64 7.31
N TYR A 108 -9.97 13.66 6.51
CA TYR A 108 -11.36 13.56 6.09
C TYR A 108 -12.32 13.42 7.28
N ILE A 109 -11.99 12.56 8.25
CA ILE A 109 -12.78 12.40 9.48
C ILE A 109 -12.85 13.71 10.27
N GLN A 110 -11.72 14.42 10.43
CA GLN A 110 -11.69 15.72 11.11
C GLN A 110 -12.60 16.75 10.42
N MET A 111 -12.60 16.79 9.08
CA MET A 111 -13.46 17.68 8.31
C MET A 111 -14.95 17.36 8.55
N LEU A 112 -15.34 16.08 8.53
CA LEU A 112 -16.71 15.66 8.81
C LEU A 112 -17.16 16.03 10.23
N CYS A 113 -16.29 15.84 11.22
CA CYS A 113 -16.56 16.23 12.60
C CYS A 113 -16.73 17.75 12.74
N ALA A 114 -15.88 18.54 12.09
CA ALA A 114 -15.98 20.00 12.09
C ALA A 114 -17.29 20.49 11.46
N GLN A 115 -17.69 19.91 10.32
CA GLN A 115 -18.97 20.20 9.65
C GLN A 115 -20.17 19.93 10.55
N LYS A 116 -20.20 18.77 11.23
CA LYS A 116 -21.25 18.43 12.19
C LYS A 116 -21.31 19.41 13.36
N HIS A 117 -20.16 19.83 13.89
CA HIS A 117 -20.10 20.80 14.98
C HIS A 117 -20.66 22.17 14.56
N LEU A 118 -20.31 22.65 13.36
CA LEU A 118 -20.82 23.91 12.81
C LEU A 118 -22.33 23.86 12.56
N ALA A 119 -22.84 22.77 11.99
CA ALA A 119 -24.27 22.60 11.74
C ALA A 119 -25.11 22.57 13.03
N LYS A 120 -24.57 22.02 14.12
CA LYS A 120 -25.23 22.05 15.43
C LYS A 120 -25.29 23.48 15.99
N LYS A 121 -24.22 24.26 15.81
CA LYS A 121 -24.15 25.65 16.28
C LYS A 121 -25.09 26.60 15.53
N SER A 122 -25.40 26.33 14.25
CA SER A 122 -26.34 27.16 13.48
C SER A 122 -27.83 26.92 13.82
N LEU A 123 -28.14 25.87 14.59
CA LEU A 123 -29.50 25.53 15.02
C LEU A 123 -29.82 26.03 16.45
N GLN A 124 -28.83 26.64 17.12
CA GLN A 124 -28.95 27.24 18.46
C GLN A 124 -28.92 28.76 18.36
#